data_AF-A0A3D4P6C5-F1
#
_entry.id   AF-A0A3D4P6C5-F1
#
_cell.length_a   1.000
_cell.length_b   1.000
_cell.length_c   1.000
_cell.angle_alpha   90.00
_cell.angle_beta   90.00
_cell.angle_gamma   90.00
#
_symmetry.space_group_name_H-M   'P 1'
#
loop_
_entity.id
_entity.type
_entity.pdbx_description
1 polymer ?
#
loop_
_entity_poly.entity_id
_entity_poly.type
_entity_poly.pdbx_seq_one_letter_code
_entity_poly.pdbx_strand_id
1 'polypeptide(L)'
;MRYLKLGLLPENAESLLNFIPKNKIRSKSMVFRDLLYSICAMAFLFSAQQTNTQAADNVVAFPAQILNSEPVFYWQMDSAKNGKVPSTGSSTGFSASTVGGATIEAGPRQPSYPDFSTSNLAVRFESGKQYLKVDDQKGDSPLKFKNGDELTIEAWVRPDNNIPKSYAYIVGKGRLNNPAFHANNQNYSFRLDSRNGSANLSFLFFDQGMLKGGTVADAGHRWTSKAAVPLDSEWHHVAMSYRFGDPKSIQGYIDGKPTAGTWDLAGETTEPPMVDDDDVWIGASMGGSNGFKGSLDEVAIYRRIVEPEVFAERYHHKAVDYLQQLVEETVKNAPEDRVVIAIHERAGESRSWKVRPTESPEIWNRDAFAITRIPRKYNERGIITDRQGPLLVHLYSKVTLPSGPQEIILRSLNSARLYVDGKLLQETPFMGLNSSAHGTMHKLIEPEHGELSCPPAHTERRFTFESDGKPHVFSMMTIAGHGSLPLTVGELTLAVGQPEQGYSLLGPERKWNFTDPDWIAFVQEERRQWEATNRQSRDESSAAEREYWAQRHANDRAWLNTQEQPVIPEVTGNEIVHPIDRFIVSALLEAGHEPTP
;
A
#
# COMPACT_ATOMS: atom_id res chain seq x y z
N MET A 1 -12.69 50.10 28.17
CA MET A 1 -12.25 50.11 29.59
C MET A 1 -11.05 49.16 29.71
N ARG A 2 -9.81 49.68 29.65
CA ARG A 2 -8.83 49.87 30.77
C ARG A 2 -8.42 48.54 31.49
N TYR A 3 -7.23 48.00 31.16
CA TYR A 3 -5.97 47.90 31.97
C TYR A 3 -5.92 46.67 32.92
N LEU A 4 -4.83 45.95 33.25
CA LEU A 4 -3.34 46.10 33.39
C LEU A 4 -2.65 44.69 33.21
N LYS A 5 -1.46 44.51 32.56
CA LYS A 5 -0.03 44.52 33.05
C LYS A 5 0.31 43.42 34.10
N LEU A 6 1.48 42.74 34.21
CA LEU A 6 2.91 42.84 33.80
C LEU A 6 3.58 41.45 34.12
N GLY A 7 4.51 40.88 33.33
CA GLY A 7 6.00 40.97 33.46
C GLY A 7 6.60 39.76 34.23
N LEU A 8 7.84 39.25 34.11
CA LEU A 8 9.00 39.28 33.19
C LEU A 8 10.08 38.35 33.83
N LEU A 9 10.93 37.69 33.02
CA LEU A 9 12.12 36.88 33.43
C LEU A 9 13.33 37.75 33.85
N PRO A 10 14.46 37.14 34.30
CA PRO A 10 15.72 37.45 33.61
C PRO A 10 16.74 36.30 33.44
N GLU A 11 17.71 36.56 32.54
CA GLU A 11 18.84 35.76 32.05
C GLU A 11 20.17 35.98 32.83
N ASN A 12 21.05 34.96 32.70
CA ASN A 12 22.52 34.83 32.66
C ASN A 12 23.50 36.01 32.92
N ALA A 13 24.65 35.66 33.51
CA ALA A 13 25.93 36.38 33.39
C ALA A 13 27.17 35.45 33.52
N GLU A 14 28.24 35.86 32.84
CA GLU A 14 29.51 35.19 32.48
C GLU A 14 30.55 34.96 33.60
N SER A 15 31.58 34.11 33.37
CA SER A 15 33.01 34.56 33.30
C SER A 15 34.10 33.45 33.36
N LEU A 16 35.04 33.57 32.41
CA LEU A 16 36.52 33.53 32.49
C LEU A 16 37.38 32.30 32.85
N LEU A 17 38.09 31.84 31.80
CA LEU A 17 39.50 31.40 31.64
C LEU A 17 40.52 31.50 32.81
N ASN A 18 41.37 30.46 32.85
CA ASN A 18 42.87 30.46 32.84
C ASN A 18 43.71 30.13 34.11
N PHE A 19 44.81 29.39 33.82
CA PHE A 19 46.16 29.34 34.43
C PHE A 19 46.58 28.24 35.44
N ILE A 20 47.56 27.42 34.99
CA ILE A 20 48.49 26.51 35.72
C ILE A 20 49.75 27.32 36.12
N PRO A 21 50.41 27.15 37.30
CA PRO A 21 51.72 26.46 37.33
C PRO A 21 52.24 25.81 38.65
N LYS A 22 52.91 24.67 38.45
CA LYS A 22 54.23 24.18 38.93
C LYS A 22 54.73 24.45 40.38
N ASN A 23 55.24 23.37 41.01
CA ASN A 23 56.58 23.18 41.64
C ASN A 23 56.47 22.09 42.75
N LYS A 24 57.43 21.22 43.11
CA LYS A 24 58.86 21.03 42.81
C LYS A 24 59.37 19.76 43.56
N ILE A 25 60.54 19.26 43.14
CA ILE A 25 61.65 18.66 43.96
C ILE A 25 61.76 17.12 44.13
N ARG A 26 62.84 16.60 43.50
CA ARG A 26 63.94 15.67 43.94
C ARG A 26 63.58 14.33 44.60
N SER A 27 64.33 13.22 44.48
CA SER A 27 65.48 12.80 43.65
C SER A 27 65.75 11.31 43.96
N LYS A 28 66.12 10.55 42.92
CA LYS A 28 67.04 9.39 42.89
C LYS A 28 66.83 8.24 43.91
N SER A 29 66.44 7.06 43.43
CA SER A 29 67.38 6.05 42.91
C SER A 29 66.73 4.66 42.72
N MET A 30 67.17 4.01 41.64
CA MET A 30 67.39 2.58 41.43
C MET A 30 66.27 1.53 41.59
N VAL A 31 65.94 0.96 40.42
CA VAL A 31 65.78 -0.48 40.14
C VAL A 31 64.68 -1.22 40.93
N PHE A 32 63.48 -1.30 40.33
CA PHE A 32 62.61 -2.48 40.22
C PHE A 32 61.19 -2.01 39.84
N ARG A 33 60.94 -1.71 38.56
CA ARG A 33 59.54 -1.53 38.09
C ARG A 33 59.31 -1.62 36.57
N ASP A 34 59.98 -2.53 35.87
CA ASP A 34 59.66 -2.85 34.46
C ASP A 34 59.30 -4.32 34.25
N LEU A 35 58.64 -4.94 35.25
CA LEU A 35 58.06 -6.28 35.07
C LEU A 35 56.74 -6.43 35.85
N LEU A 36 55.83 -5.47 35.75
CA LEU A 36 54.45 -5.67 36.20
C LEU A 36 53.39 -4.80 35.48
N TYR A 37 53.73 -4.23 34.32
CA TYR A 37 52.80 -3.51 33.44
C TYR A 37 52.74 -4.05 32.00
N SER A 38 53.31 -5.24 31.75
CA SER A 38 53.16 -5.96 30.46
C SER A 38 52.40 -7.29 30.57
N ILE A 39 51.82 -7.60 31.74
CA ILE A 39 50.94 -8.80 31.91
C ILE A 39 49.47 -8.40 32.16
N CYS A 40 49.15 -7.15 32.51
CA CYS A 40 47.77 -6.68 32.57
C CYS A 40 47.25 -6.02 31.28
N ALA A 41 48.12 -5.73 30.29
CA ALA A 41 47.72 -5.18 28.99
C ALA A 41 47.57 -6.23 27.88
N MET A 42 48.01 -7.48 28.10
CA MET A 42 47.79 -8.60 27.18
C MET A 42 46.68 -9.58 27.63
N ALA A 43 46.20 -9.47 28.87
CA ALA A 43 44.99 -10.18 29.34
C ALA A 43 43.68 -9.38 29.08
N PHE A 44 43.79 -8.10 28.71
CA PHE A 44 42.66 -7.25 28.30
C PHE A 44 42.51 -7.10 26.77
N LEU A 45 43.41 -7.72 26.00
CA LEU A 45 43.33 -7.77 24.52
C LEU A 45 43.10 -9.18 23.96
N PHE A 46 43.08 -10.20 24.82
CA PHE A 46 42.64 -11.57 24.47
C PHE A 46 41.33 -12.01 25.15
N SER A 47 40.68 -11.11 25.91
CA SER A 47 39.32 -11.27 26.42
C SER A 47 38.27 -10.45 25.65
N ALA A 48 38.69 -9.71 24.62
CA ALA A 48 37.82 -8.94 23.72
C ALA A 48 37.74 -9.50 22.28
N GLN A 49 38.24 -10.73 22.06
CA GLN A 49 38.16 -11.44 20.77
C GLN A 49 37.46 -12.81 20.86
N GLN A 50 36.78 -13.10 21.97
CA GLN A 50 35.87 -14.23 22.09
C GLN A 50 34.58 -13.83 22.83
N THR A 51 33.83 -12.90 22.26
CA THR A 51 32.37 -12.79 22.39
C THR A 51 31.87 -11.83 21.31
N ASN A 52 32.09 -12.16 20.04
CA ASN A 52 31.37 -11.53 18.95
C ASN A 52 31.03 -12.55 17.85
N THR A 53 30.66 -13.74 18.31
CA THR A 53 30.13 -14.83 17.46
C THR A 53 29.11 -15.65 18.23
N GLN A 54 28.30 -15.00 19.07
CA GLN A 54 27.16 -15.62 19.77
C GLN A 54 26.26 -14.53 20.40
N ALA A 55 25.69 -13.69 19.54
CA ALA A 55 24.45 -12.94 19.79
C ALA A 55 23.93 -12.44 18.43
N ALA A 56 23.83 -13.34 17.45
CA ALA A 56 22.69 -13.22 16.56
C ALA A 56 21.53 -13.68 17.44
N ASP A 57 20.76 -12.73 17.97
CA ASP A 57 19.61 -13.02 18.81
C ASP A 57 18.82 -14.16 18.15
N ASN A 58 18.53 -15.21 18.91
CA ASN A 58 17.55 -16.23 18.53
C ASN A 58 16.18 -15.53 18.52
N VAL A 59 15.93 -14.66 17.55
CA VAL A 59 14.62 -14.06 17.31
C VAL A 59 13.73 -15.21 16.84
N VAL A 60 12.86 -15.67 17.73
CA VAL A 60 11.87 -16.68 17.41
C VAL A 60 10.97 -16.09 16.31
N ALA A 61 10.84 -16.79 15.18
CA ALA A 61 9.99 -16.34 14.09
C ALA A 61 8.56 -16.10 14.59
N PHE A 62 7.91 -15.05 14.08
CA PHE A 62 6.57 -14.64 14.54
C PHE A 62 5.55 -15.80 14.57
N PRO A 63 5.45 -16.68 13.55
CA PRO A 63 4.57 -17.85 13.59
C PRO A 63 4.80 -18.79 14.78
N ALA A 64 6.06 -18.98 15.18
CA ALA A 64 6.39 -19.82 16.33
C ALA A 64 5.99 -19.14 17.65
N GLN A 65 6.08 -17.80 17.73
CA GLN A 65 5.58 -17.04 18.88
C GLN A 65 4.05 -17.20 19.03
N ILE A 66 3.30 -17.22 17.92
CA ILE A 66 1.85 -17.50 17.91
C ILE A 66 1.56 -18.90 18.46
N LEU A 67 2.21 -19.92 17.91
CA LEU A 67 2.00 -21.32 18.32
C LEU A 67 2.36 -21.57 19.80
N ASN A 68 3.36 -20.88 20.34
CA ASN A 68 3.72 -20.96 21.77
C ASN A 68 2.62 -20.45 22.71
N SER A 69 1.66 -19.68 22.21
CA SER A 69 0.46 -19.28 22.96
C SER A 69 -0.72 -20.20 22.77
N GLU A 70 -0.55 -21.33 22.07
CA GLU A 70 -1.56 -22.38 21.94
C GLU A 70 -2.92 -21.86 21.41
N PRO A 71 -2.95 -21.25 20.21
CA PRO A 71 -4.21 -20.87 19.59
C PRO A 71 -5.04 -22.10 19.26
N VAL A 72 -6.36 -21.97 19.37
CA VAL A 72 -7.28 -23.01 18.88
C VAL A 72 -7.31 -23.02 17.35
N PHE A 73 -7.25 -21.84 16.73
CA PHE A 73 -7.13 -21.67 15.28
C PHE A 73 -6.04 -20.67 14.95
N TYR A 74 -5.25 -20.96 13.93
CA TYR A 74 -4.22 -20.06 13.45
C TYR A 74 -4.02 -20.23 11.95
N TRP A 75 -4.41 -19.21 11.19
CA TRP A 75 -4.29 -19.16 9.75
C TRP A 75 -3.15 -18.23 9.36
N GLN A 76 -2.00 -18.84 9.05
CA GLN A 76 -0.85 -18.17 8.46
C GLN A 76 -1.06 -18.03 6.95
N MET A 77 -1.17 -16.83 6.42
CA MET A 77 -1.57 -16.64 5.02
C MET A 77 -0.51 -17.13 4.02
N ASP A 78 0.76 -17.10 4.43
CA ASP A 78 1.89 -17.69 3.71
C ASP A 78 1.77 -19.21 3.48
N SER A 79 0.91 -19.90 4.25
CA SER A 79 0.66 -21.34 4.08
C SER A 79 -0.37 -21.67 2.99
N ALA A 80 -0.90 -20.66 2.28
CA ALA A 80 -1.93 -20.84 1.27
C ALA A 80 -1.51 -21.80 0.15
N LYS A 81 -2.32 -22.85 -0.08
CA LYS A 81 -2.14 -23.79 -1.19
C LYS A 81 -3.48 -24.04 -1.87
N ASN A 82 -3.53 -23.90 -3.19
CA ASN A 82 -4.74 -24.11 -4.00
C ASN A 82 -5.97 -23.32 -3.48
N GLY A 83 -5.76 -22.06 -3.06
CA GLY A 83 -6.82 -21.20 -2.52
C GLY A 83 -7.34 -21.63 -1.16
N LYS A 84 -6.57 -22.40 -0.38
CA LYS A 84 -6.90 -22.78 0.99
C LYS A 84 -5.74 -22.50 1.94
N VAL A 85 -6.05 -21.94 3.10
CA VAL A 85 -5.12 -21.70 4.21
C VAL A 85 -5.49 -22.66 5.34
N PRO A 86 -4.71 -23.72 5.64
CA PRO A 86 -5.00 -24.60 6.76
C PRO A 86 -4.80 -23.89 8.10
N SER A 87 -5.63 -24.20 9.10
CA SER A 87 -5.34 -23.83 10.49
C SER A 87 -4.24 -24.74 11.05
N THR A 88 -3.22 -24.14 11.69
CA THR A 88 -2.14 -24.85 12.40
C THR A 88 -2.27 -24.76 13.93
N GLY A 89 -3.40 -24.23 14.43
CA GLY A 89 -3.75 -24.25 15.86
C GLY A 89 -4.06 -25.66 16.38
N SER A 90 -4.44 -25.75 17.65
CA SER A 90 -4.72 -27.03 18.32
C SER A 90 -5.90 -27.81 17.72
N SER A 91 -6.84 -27.11 17.04
CA SER A 91 -7.96 -27.75 16.33
C SER A 91 -7.65 -28.00 14.86
N THR A 92 -7.76 -29.26 14.45
CA THR A 92 -7.46 -29.72 13.08
C THR A 92 -8.69 -29.68 12.16
N GLY A 93 -8.47 -29.56 10.85
CA GLY A 93 -9.54 -29.68 9.83
C GLY A 93 -10.24 -28.36 9.46
N PHE A 94 -9.83 -27.24 10.05
CA PHE A 94 -10.42 -25.92 9.79
C PHE A 94 -9.57 -25.13 8.80
N SER A 95 -9.82 -25.31 7.50
CA SER A 95 -9.13 -24.55 6.44
C SER A 95 -9.96 -23.36 5.99
N ALA A 96 -9.33 -22.20 5.84
CA ALA A 96 -9.94 -21.01 5.27
C ALA A 96 -9.82 -21.06 3.74
N SER A 97 -10.94 -21.16 3.04
CA SER A 97 -11.01 -21.24 1.57
C SER A 97 -11.25 -19.86 0.97
N THR A 98 -10.44 -19.48 -0.03
CA THR A 98 -10.56 -18.20 -0.71
C THR A 98 -11.86 -18.10 -1.51
N VAL A 99 -12.58 -16.99 -1.36
CA VAL A 99 -13.79 -16.65 -2.11
C VAL A 99 -13.63 -15.28 -2.77
N GLY A 100 -14.22 -15.13 -3.97
CA GLY A 100 -14.26 -13.84 -4.69
C GLY A 100 -12.95 -13.38 -5.32
N GLY A 101 -11.92 -14.25 -5.32
CA GLY A 101 -10.62 -13.95 -5.92
C GLY A 101 -9.75 -13.00 -5.08
N ALA A 102 -9.77 -13.12 -3.75
CA ALA A 102 -8.76 -12.47 -2.91
C ALA A 102 -7.36 -12.90 -3.38
N THR A 103 -6.44 -11.96 -3.50
CA THR A 103 -5.11 -12.18 -4.05
C THR A 103 -4.07 -12.31 -2.94
N ILE A 104 -2.87 -12.77 -3.30
CA ILE A 104 -1.73 -12.81 -2.39
C ILE A 104 -0.80 -11.64 -2.70
N GLU A 105 -0.23 -11.04 -1.67
CA GLU A 105 0.82 -10.03 -1.79
C GLU A 105 1.83 -10.17 -0.66
N ALA A 106 2.83 -9.30 -0.64
CA ALA A 106 3.80 -9.23 0.43
C ALA A 106 3.16 -8.95 1.81
N GLY A 107 3.43 -9.84 2.77
CA GLY A 107 3.07 -9.68 4.17
C GLY A 107 4.04 -8.77 4.94
N PRO A 108 3.92 -8.69 6.27
CA PRO A 108 4.98 -8.14 7.12
C PRO A 108 6.24 -8.97 6.91
N ARG A 109 7.38 -8.31 6.67
CA ARG A 109 8.68 -8.95 6.40
C ARG A 109 9.85 -8.05 6.76
N GLN A 110 11.03 -8.65 6.81
CA GLN A 110 12.29 -7.94 6.93
C GLN A 110 12.49 -6.93 5.79
N PRO A 111 13.16 -5.80 6.05
CA PRO A 111 13.80 -5.43 7.31
C PRO A 111 12.88 -4.72 8.32
N SER A 112 11.67 -4.27 7.93
CA SER A 112 10.76 -3.54 8.85
C SER A 112 10.17 -4.42 9.94
N TYR A 113 9.92 -5.70 9.64
CA TYR A 113 9.35 -6.65 10.60
C TYR A 113 10.35 -7.80 10.77
N PRO A 114 11.31 -7.67 11.71
CA PRO A 114 12.46 -8.58 11.81
C PRO A 114 12.08 -10.03 12.10
N ASP A 115 10.94 -10.25 12.77
CA ASP A 115 10.48 -11.57 13.20
C ASP A 115 9.83 -12.38 12.06
N PHE A 116 9.67 -11.76 10.89
CA PHE A 116 9.08 -12.38 9.71
C PHE A 116 10.14 -12.74 8.66
N SER A 117 9.84 -13.75 7.83
CA SER A 117 10.70 -14.12 6.71
C SER A 117 10.72 -13.02 5.63
N THR A 118 11.78 -12.96 4.82
CA THR A 118 11.88 -12.01 3.70
C THR A 118 10.86 -12.28 2.59
N SER A 119 10.26 -13.47 2.58
CA SER A 119 9.28 -13.92 1.59
C SER A 119 7.88 -14.09 2.16
N ASN A 120 7.60 -13.58 3.36
CA ASN A 120 6.31 -13.75 4.00
C ASN A 120 5.18 -13.14 3.15
N LEU A 121 4.08 -13.87 3.04
CA LEU A 121 2.93 -13.50 2.21
C LEU A 121 1.68 -13.28 3.04
N ALA A 122 0.84 -12.37 2.58
CA ALA A 122 -0.46 -12.04 3.15
C ALA A 122 -1.58 -12.17 2.13
N VAL A 123 -2.83 -12.22 2.60
CA VAL A 123 -4.01 -12.14 1.72
C VAL A 123 -4.46 -10.69 1.59
N ARG A 124 -4.74 -10.29 0.36
CA ARG A 124 -5.21 -8.96 -0.05
C ARG A 124 -6.70 -9.01 -0.39
N PHE A 125 -7.44 -8.04 0.13
CA PHE A 125 -8.87 -7.83 -0.13
C PHE A 125 -9.08 -6.43 -0.76
N GLU A 126 -9.69 -6.40 -1.94
CA GLU A 126 -10.02 -5.19 -2.71
C GLU A 126 -11.51 -4.80 -2.57
N SER A 127 -12.36 -5.75 -2.19
CA SER A 127 -13.80 -5.52 -2.01
C SER A 127 -14.41 -6.50 -1.02
N GLY A 128 -15.59 -6.17 -0.48
CA GLY A 128 -16.29 -7.09 0.42
C GLY A 128 -16.81 -8.38 -0.23
N LYS A 129 -16.66 -8.55 -1.54
CA LYS A 129 -16.93 -9.83 -2.20
C LYS A 129 -15.78 -10.82 -2.07
N GLN A 130 -14.62 -10.38 -1.57
CA GLN A 130 -13.45 -11.18 -1.30
C GLN A 130 -13.36 -11.47 0.19
N TYR A 131 -13.20 -12.73 0.55
CA TYR A 131 -13.04 -13.20 1.94
C TYR A 131 -12.46 -14.61 1.95
N LEU A 132 -11.98 -15.06 3.10
CA LEU A 132 -11.70 -16.48 3.35
C LEU A 132 -12.83 -17.08 4.16
N LYS A 133 -13.36 -18.21 3.71
CA LYS A 133 -14.45 -18.94 4.36
C LYS A 133 -13.91 -20.14 5.13
N VAL A 134 -14.23 -20.25 6.41
CA VAL A 134 -13.98 -21.43 7.24
C VAL A 134 -15.32 -22.08 7.57
N ASP A 135 -15.45 -23.36 7.26
CA ASP A 135 -16.64 -24.17 7.59
C ASP A 135 -16.70 -24.41 9.10
N ASP A 136 -17.87 -24.20 9.72
CA ASP A 136 -18.08 -24.44 11.16
C ASP A 136 -17.92 -25.92 11.55
N GLN A 137 -18.04 -26.85 10.59
CA GLN A 137 -18.14 -28.30 10.78
C GLN A 137 -19.40 -28.78 11.53
N LYS A 138 -20.25 -27.85 12.00
CA LYS A 138 -21.52 -28.08 12.71
C LYS A 138 -21.32 -28.78 14.07
N GLY A 139 -22.40 -28.91 14.84
CA GLY A 139 -22.37 -29.64 16.11
C GLY A 139 -21.63 -28.89 17.22
N ASP A 140 -20.85 -29.56 18.06
CA ASP A 140 -20.08 -28.90 19.14
C ASP A 140 -18.72 -28.40 18.63
N SER A 141 -18.78 -27.49 17.66
CA SER A 141 -17.59 -26.90 17.03
C SER A 141 -16.79 -26.01 18.01
N PRO A 142 -15.45 -26.10 18.03
CA PRO A 142 -14.61 -25.21 18.81
C PRO A 142 -14.69 -23.73 18.39
N LEU A 143 -15.34 -23.42 17.26
CA LEU A 143 -15.64 -22.05 16.83
C LEU A 143 -16.80 -21.40 17.61
N LYS A 144 -17.56 -22.13 18.41
CA LYS A 144 -18.77 -21.63 19.10
C LYS A 144 -18.49 -21.18 20.53
N PHE A 145 -18.48 -19.87 20.76
CA PHE A 145 -18.25 -19.33 22.10
C PHE A 145 -19.58 -19.19 22.86
N LYS A 146 -19.66 -19.79 24.05
CA LYS A 146 -20.83 -19.78 24.93
C LYS A 146 -20.63 -18.77 26.05
N ASN A 147 -21.66 -18.55 26.88
CA ASN A 147 -21.54 -17.65 28.03
C ASN A 147 -20.47 -18.17 29.01
N GLY A 148 -19.61 -17.29 29.50
CA GLY A 148 -18.47 -17.64 30.35
C GLY A 148 -17.20 -18.05 29.60
N ASP A 149 -17.28 -18.37 28.29
CA ASP A 149 -16.09 -18.68 27.50
C ASP A 149 -15.19 -17.44 27.37
N GLU A 150 -13.89 -17.68 27.41
CA GLU A 150 -12.86 -16.69 27.11
C GLU A 150 -12.49 -16.74 25.63
N LEU A 151 -12.31 -15.57 25.03
CA LEU A 151 -11.96 -15.37 23.64
C LEU A 151 -10.81 -14.38 23.56
N THR A 152 -9.75 -14.73 22.85
CA THR A 152 -8.80 -13.77 22.30
C THR A 152 -8.73 -13.95 20.79
N ILE A 153 -8.67 -12.85 20.05
CA ILE A 153 -8.44 -12.82 18.60
C ILE A 153 -7.28 -11.88 18.33
N GLU A 154 -6.32 -12.28 17.49
CA GLU A 154 -5.27 -11.40 16.98
C GLU A 154 -5.07 -11.56 15.47
N ALA A 155 -4.50 -10.54 14.84
CA ALA A 155 -4.13 -10.54 13.43
C ALA A 155 -3.07 -9.46 13.15
N TRP A 156 -2.35 -9.63 12.05
CA TRP A 156 -1.65 -8.52 11.40
C TRP A 156 -2.54 -7.91 10.34
N VAL A 157 -2.66 -6.58 10.35
CA VAL A 157 -3.54 -5.83 9.45
C VAL A 157 -2.77 -4.72 8.76
N ARG A 158 -3.05 -4.52 7.48
CA ARG A 158 -2.66 -3.34 6.71
C ARG A 158 -3.89 -2.79 5.98
N PRO A 159 -4.75 -2.00 6.68
CA PRO A 159 -5.90 -1.39 6.05
C PRO A 159 -5.49 -0.37 4.99
N ASP A 160 -6.27 -0.24 3.93
CA ASP A 160 -6.06 0.84 2.95
C ASP A 160 -6.42 2.20 3.56
N ASN A 161 -5.71 3.24 3.15
CA ASN A 161 -6.05 4.63 3.52
C ASN A 161 -7.46 5.06 3.07
N ASN A 162 -8.01 4.38 2.06
CA ASN A 162 -9.39 4.57 1.58
C ASN A 162 -10.33 3.41 1.92
N ILE A 163 -10.06 2.71 3.03
CA ILE A 163 -10.93 1.66 3.55
C ILE A 163 -12.40 2.13 3.57
N PRO A 164 -13.36 1.34 3.07
CA PRO A 164 -14.77 1.74 3.00
C PRO A 164 -15.27 2.20 4.36
N LYS A 165 -16.06 3.29 4.39
CA LYS A 165 -16.69 3.78 5.62
C LYS A 165 -17.76 2.80 6.10
N SER A 166 -17.38 1.87 6.98
CA SER A 166 -18.21 0.75 7.43
C SER A 166 -17.66 0.17 8.75
N TYR A 167 -18.07 -1.05 9.08
CA TYR A 167 -17.34 -1.92 9.99
C TYR A 167 -16.63 -2.99 9.17
N ALA A 168 -15.35 -2.78 8.89
CA ALA A 168 -14.53 -3.69 8.09
C ALA A 168 -14.16 -4.94 8.91
N TYR A 169 -14.57 -6.13 8.48
CA TYR A 169 -14.36 -7.36 9.25
C TYR A 169 -12.95 -7.91 9.07
N ILE A 170 -12.22 -8.08 10.17
CA ILE A 170 -10.99 -8.89 10.19
C ILE A 170 -11.41 -10.36 10.19
N VAL A 171 -12.23 -10.76 11.17
CA VAL A 171 -12.81 -12.10 11.27
C VAL A 171 -14.14 -12.06 12.04
N GLY A 172 -15.10 -12.93 11.69
CA GLY A 172 -16.32 -13.09 12.48
C GLY A 172 -17.06 -14.38 12.18
N LYS A 173 -17.76 -14.88 13.21
CA LYS A 173 -18.64 -16.06 13.14
C LYS A 173 -20.10 -15.65 13.09
N GLY A 174 -20.80 -16.06 12.03
CA GLY A 174 -22.19 -15.71 11.77
C GLY A 174 -22.38 -14.32 11.19
N ARG A 175 -23.64 -13.93 11.03
CA ARG A 175 -24.13 -12.70 10.38
C ARG A 175 -23.76 -12.63 8.90
N LEU A 176 -23.77 -13.78 8.23
CA LEU A 176 -23.28 -13.92 6.86
C LEU A 176 -24.36 -13.66 5.79
N ASN A 177 -25.58 -13.29 6.20
CA ASN A 177 -26.80 -13.28 5.37
C ASN A 177 -27.17 -14.67 4.82
N ASN A 178 -26.89 -15.71 5.60
CA ASN A 178 -27.33 -17.06 5.30
C ASN A 178 -28.81 -17.23 5.74
N PRO A 179 -29.75 -17.54 4.83
CA PRO A 179 -31.17 -17.64 5.15
C PRO A 179 -31.52 -18.80 6.09
N ALA A 180 -30.60 -19.74 6.33
CA ALA A 180 -30.78 -20.82 7.29
C ALA A 180 -30.71 -20.36 8.76
N PHE A 181 -30.18 -19.17 9.02
CA PHE A 181 -29.96 -18.64 10.37
C PHE A 181 -30.62 -17.28 10.55
N HIS A 182 -30.72 -16.85 11.82
CA HIS A 182 -31.21 -15.52 12.12
C HIS A 182 -30.28 -14.45 11.51
N ALA A 183 -30.82 -13.39 10.89
CA ALA A 183 -30.00 -12.39 10.19
C ALA A 183 -28.99 -11.66 11.10
N ASN A 184 -29.25 -11.63 12.40
CA ASN A 184 -28.39 -11.08 13.45
C ASN A 184 -27.91 -12.19 14.41
N ASN A 185 -27.27 -13.23 13.87
CA ASN A 185 -26.73 -14.37 14.62
C ASN A 185 -25.22 -14.28 14.92
N GLN A 186 -24.62 -13.07 14.95
CA GLN A 186 -23.18 -12.94 15.20
C GLN A 186 -22.82 -13.50 16.58
N ASN A 187 -22.03 -14.59 16.63
CA ASN A 187 -21.47 -15.11 17.88
C ASN A 187 -20.32 -14.23 18.37
N TYR A 188 -19.41 -13.86 17.47
CA TYR A 188 -18.37 -12.87 17.71
C TYR A 188 -17.91 -12.26 16.39
N SER A 189 -17.31 -11.07 16.47
CA SER A 189 -16.60 -10.46 15.36
C SER A 189 -15.51 -9.52 15.86
N PHE A 190 -14.37 -9.52 15.18
CA PHE A 190 -13.31 -8.54 15.34
C PHE A 190 -13.16 -7.74 14.03
N ARG A 191 -13.25 -6.41 14.16
CA ARG A 191 -13.51 -5.50 13.04
C ARG A 191 -12.78 -4.18 13.25
N LEU A 192 -12.72 -3.37 12.20
CA LEU A 192 -12.34 -1.96 12.27
C LEU A 192 -13.56 -1.08 12.02
N ASP A 193 -13.86 -0.14 12.92
CA ASP A 193 -14.83 0.93 12.69
C ASP A 193 -14.14 2.05 11.89
N SER A 194 -14.55 2.19 10.64
CA SER A 194 -14.00 3.14 9.67
C SER A 194 -14.99 4.20 9.21
N ARG A 195 -16.17 4.28 9.84
CA ARG A 195 -17.25 5.19 9.43
C ARG A 195 -16.83 6.66 9.39
N ASN A 196 -15.91 7.04 10.28
CA ASN A 196 -15.44 8.41 10.45
C ASN A 196 -14.04 8.66 9.85
N GLY A 197 -13.56 7.78 8.98
CA GLY A 197 -12.20 7.89 8.41
C GLY A 197 -11.08 7.53 9.40
N SER A 198 -11.43 6.91 10.53
CA SER A 198 -10.50 6.25 11.45
C SER A 198 -10.48 4.74 11.18
N ALA A 199 -9.75 3.98 11.99
CA ALA A 199 -9.78 2.51 11.98
C ALA A 199 -9.74 1.99 13.42
N ASN A 200 -10.76 2.34 14.22
CA ASN A 200 -10.86 1.91 15.61
C ASN A 200 -11.15 0.41 15.68
N LEU A 201 -10.56 -0.31 16.63
CA LEU A 201 -10.93 -1.69 16.90
C LEU A 201 -12.40 -1.75 17.30
N SER A 202 -13.14 -2.70 16.76
CA SER A 202 -14.54 -2.93 17.10
C SER A 202 -14.83 -4.41 17.28
N PHE A 203 -15.48 -4.73 18.38
CA PHE A 203 -16.01 -6.06 18.69
C PHE A 203 -17.53 -6.02 18.65
N LEU A 204 -18.18 -7.03 18.06
CA LEU A 204 -19.64 -7.16 18.08
C LEU A 204 -20.05 -8.63 18.23
N PHE A 205 -21.02 -8.85 19.11
CA PHE A 205 -21.83 -10.07 19.16
C PHE A 205 -23.31 -9.72 19.38
N PHE A 206 -24.20 -10.67 19.10
CA PHE A 206 -25.60 -10.59 19.51
C PHE A 206 -25.85 -11.55 20.66
N ASP A 207 -26.67 -11.14 21.62
CA ASP A 207 -27.16 -12.04 22.66
C ASP A 207 -28.42 -12.82 22.22
N GLN A 208 -28.79 -13.84 22.99
CA GLN A 208 -29.98 -14.66 22.70
C GLN A 208 -31.31 -13.90 22.83
N GLY A 209 -31.32 -12.71 23.44
CA GLY A 209 -32.46 -11.80 23.46
C GLY A 209 -32.92 -11.45 22.04
N MET A 210 -32.01 -11.42 21.07
CA MET A 210 -32.32 -11.18 19.66
C MET A 210 -33.33 -12.20 19.07
N LEU A 211 -33.39 -13.44 19.61
CA LEU A 211 -34.36 -14.46 19.18
C LEU A 211 -35.81 -14.10 19.55
N LYS A 212 -36.01 -13.17 20.49
CA LYS A 212 -37.32 -12.66 20.90
C LYS A 212 -37.86 -11.57 19.96
N GLY A 213 -37.10 -11.22 18.91
CA GLY A 213 -37.37 -10.09 18.02
C GLY A 213 -36.73 -8.79 18.51
N GLY A 214 -36.99 -7.69 17.81
CA GLY A 214 -36.41 -6.38 18.09
C GLY A 214 -35.46 -5.89 17.00
N THR A 215 -34.72 -4.85 17.31
CA THR A 215 -33.72 -4.20 16.45
C THR A 215 -32.30 -4.59 16.86
N VAL A 216 -31.33 -4.26 16.01
CA VAL A 216 -29.91 -4.47 16.30
C VAL A 216 -29.47 -3.74 17.59
N ALA A 217 -30.14 -2.64 17.97
CA ALA A 217 -29.81 -1.88 19.16
C ALA A 217 -30.33 -2.51 20.46
N ASP A 218 -31.20 -3.52 20.37
CA ASP A 218 -31.81 -4.16 21.55
C ASP A 218 -30.96 -5.30 22.12
N ALA A 219 -30.22 -6.01 21.25
CA ALA A 219 -29.48 -7.23 21.60
C ALA A 219 -28.10 -7.32 20.94
N GLY A 220 -27.65 -6.27 20.24
CA GLY A 220 -26.34 -6.18 19.62
C GLY A 220 -25.36 -5.43 20.50
N HIS A 221 -24.35 -6.12 21.03
CA HIS A 221 -23.36 -5.53 21.92
C HIS A 221 -22.11 -5.20 21.13
N ARG A 222 -21.92 -3.91 20.83
CA ARG A 222 -20.73 -3.40 20.15
C ARG A 222 -19.83 -2.68 21.13
N TRP A 223 -18.57 -3.07 21.15
CA TRP A 223 -17.49 -2.31 21.79
C TRP A 223 -16.63 -1.66 20.70
N THR A 224 -16.21 -0.41 20.93
CA THR A 224 -15.33 0.34 20.02
C THR A 224 -14.19 0.96 20.82
N SER A 225 -12.94 0.77 20.39
CA SER A 225 -11.75 1.32 21.06
C SER A 225 -11.63 2.83 20.91
N LYS A 226 -10.92 3.46 21.85
CA LYS A 226 -10.55 4.88 21.77
C LYS A 226 -9.42 5.13 20.77
N ALA A 227 -8.40 4.26 20.76
CA ALA A 227 -7.32 4.33 19.78
C ALA A 227 -7.76 3.71 18.44
N ALA A 228 -7.15 4.18 17.36
CA ALA A 228 -7.34 3.66 16.02
C ALA A 228 -6.03 3.10 15.47
N VAL A 229 -6.14 2.08 14.62
CA VAL A 229 -5.03 1.59 13.82
C VAL A 229 -4.61 2.73 12.87
N PRO A 230 -3.33 3.06 12.76
CA PRO A 230 -2.86 4.04 11.79
C PRO A 230 -3.24 3.64 10.35
N LEU A 231 -3.60 4.64 9.55
CA LEU A 231 -3.82 4.50 8.10
C LEU A 231 -2.61 5.09 7.37
N ASP A 232 -1.45 4.48 7.60
CA ASP A 232 -0.14 4.93 7.11
C ASP A 232 0.49 3.95 6.10
N SER A 233 -0.27 2.92 5.70
CA SER A 233 0.16 1.84 4.79
C SER A 233 1.26 0.92 5.34
N GLU A 234 1.46 0.91 6.66
CA GLU A 234 2.28 -0.07 7.35
C GLU A 234 1.44 -1.23 7.93
N TRP A 235 2.13 -2.33 8.25
CA TRP A 235 1.52 -3.44 8.97
C TRP A 235 1.45 -3.13 10.47
N HIS A 236 0.28 -3.39 11.05
CA HIS A 236 0.01 -3.25 12.47
C HIS A 236 -0.46 -4.57 13.06
N HIS A 237 -0.02 -4.87 14.28
CA HIS A 237 -0.54 -6.01 15.03
C HIS A 237 -1.73 -5.54 15.84
N VAL A 238 -2.84 -6.28 15.77
CA VAL A 238 -4.07 -5.96 16.50
C VAL A 238 -4.60 -7.17 17.22
N ALA A 239 -5.09 -6.97 18.44
CA ALA A 239 -5.72 -8.02 19.21
C ALA A 239 -6.89 -7.51 20.05
N MET A 240 -7.76 -8.43 20.44
CA MET A 240 -8.80 -8.19 21.44
C MET A 240 -9.02 -9.43 22.29
N SER A 241 -9.36 -9.23 23.56
CA SER A 241 -9.67 -10.27 24.53
C SER A 241 -11.02 -9.97 25.19
N TYR A 242 -11.84 -10.99 25.43
CA TYR A 242 -13.16 -10.87 26.05
C TYR A 242 -13.60 -12.19 26.71
N ARG A 243 -14.29 -12.09 27.84
CA ARG A 243 -15.02 -13.20 28.47
C ARG A 243 -16.51 -12.92 28.35
N PHE A 244 -17.24 -13.79 27.67
CA PHE A 244 -18.70 -13.65 27.55
C PHE A 244 -19.35 -13.69 28.93
N GLY A 245 -20.29 -12.78 29.18
CA GLY A 245 -20.94 -12.65 30.48
C GLY A 245 -20.22 -11.72 31.46
N ASP A 246 -19.00 -11.25 31.15
CA ASP A 246 -18.25 -10.27 31.94
C ASP A 246 -17.87 -9.06 31.07
N PRO A 247 -18.73 -8.03 30.98
CA PRO A 247 -18.51 -6.89 30.09
C PRO A 247 -17.26 -6.06 30.42
N LYS A 248 -16.70 -6.20 31.64
CA LYS A 248 -15.48 -5.50 32.07
C LYS A 248 -14.19 -6.18 31.62
N SER A 249 -14.27 -7.42 31.15
CA SER A 249 -13.12 -8.20 30.65
C SER A 249 -12.61 -7.77 29.28
N ILE A 250 -13.37 -6.94 28.55
CA ILE A 250 -13.02 -6.50 27.19
C ILE A 250 -11.76 -5.64 27.20
N GLN A 251 -10.76 -6.01 26.40
CA GLN A 251 -9.52 -5.26 26.24
C GLN A 251 -9.02 -5.37 24.79
N GLY A 252 -8.69 -4.24 24.17
CA GLY A 252 -8.09 -4.19 22.83
C GLY A 252 -6.61 -3.84 22.89
N TYR A 253 -5.86 -4.21 21.85
CA TYR A 253 -4.44 -3.94 21.69
C TYR A 253 -4.11 -3.54 20.26
N ILE A 254 -3.27 -2.52 20.10
CA ILE A 254 -2.71 -2.09 18.82
C ILE A 254 -1.20 -1.98 19.01
N ASP A 255 -0.43 -2.68 18.19
CA ASP A 255 1.04 -2.69 18.22
C ASP A 255 1.58 -2.99 19.62
N GLY A 256 0.99 -4.00 20.27
CA GLY A 256 1.31 -4.43 21.64
C GLY A 256 0.83 -3.49 22.76
N LYS A 257 0.22 -2.34 22.44
CA LYS A 257 -0.23 -1.35 23.43
C LYS A 257 -1.73 -1.51 23.73
N PRO A 258 -2.13 -1.54 25.01
CA PRO A 258 -3.54 -1.66 25.36
C PRO A 258 -4.32 -0.38 25.02
N THR A 259 -5.57 -0.54 24.61
CA THR A 259 -6.51 0.56 24.40
C THR A 259 -7.87 0.27 25.04
N ALA A 260 -8.37 1.22 25.81
CA ALA A 260 -9.73 1.18 26.34
C ALA A 260 -10.75 1.49 25.24
N GLY A 261 -12.03 1.29 25.53
CA GLY A 261 -13.13 1.56 24.60
C GLY A 261 -14.45 1.75 25.31
N THR A 262 -15.53 1.76 24.54
CA THR A 262 -16.89 1.95 25.05
C THR A 262 -17.85 1.00 24.37
N TRP A 263 -18.82 0.48 25.13
CA TRP A 263 -19.97 -0.21 24.58
C TRP A 263 -20.97 0.81 24.01
N ASP A 264 -21.02 0.93 22.68
CA ASP A 264 -21.63 2.05 21.94
C ASP A 264 -22.85 1.63 21.08
N LEU A 265 -23.46 0.49 21.42
CA LEU A 265 -24.71 -0.01 20.87
C LEU A 265 -25.69 -0.43 21.99
N ALA A 266 -25.97 -1.72 22.22
CA ALA A 266 -26.88 -2.19 23.28
C ALA A 266 -26.24 -2.17 24.70
N GLY A 267 -25.12 -1.46 24.86
CA GLY A 267 -24.40 -1.36 26.14
C GLY A 267 -23.72 -2.66 26.60
N GLU A 268 -23.30 -2.65 27.85
CA GLU A 268 -22.75 -3.81 28.56
C GLU A 268 -23.83 -4.88 28.79
N THR A 269 -23.46 -6.15 28.77
CA THR A 269 -24.38 -7.26 29.03
C THR A 269 -23.70 -8.42 29.74
N THR A 270 -24.52 -9.23 30.41
CA THR A 270 -24.14 -10.54 30.97
C THR A 270 -24.89 -11.70 30.31
N GLU A 271 -25.74 -11.38 29.33
CA GLU A 271 -26.57 -12.35 28.61
C GLU A 271 -25.73 -13.26 27.69
N PRO A 272 -26.16 -14.51 27.48
CA PRO A 272 -25.45 -15.45 26.64
C PRO A 272 -25.42 -15.01 25.17
N PRO A 273 -24.30 -15.20 24.45
CA PRO A 273 -24.22 -14.90 23.03
C PRO A 273 -25.09 -15.85 22.19
N MET A 274 -25.42 -15.41 20.98
CA MET A 274 -25.96 -16.23 19.90
C MET A 274 -24.98 -17.34 19.54
N VAL A 275 -25.45 -18.59 19.45
CA VAL A 275 -24.62 -19.75 19.10
C VAL A 275 -25.35 -20.62 18.08
N ASP A 276 -24.77 -20.79 16.89
CA ASP A 276 -25.30 -21.65 15.83
C ASP A 276 -24.20 -22.20 14.91
N ASP A 277 -24.63 -22.96 13.88
CA ASP A 277 -23.77 -23.63 12.89
C ASP A 277 -23.33 -22.71 11.72
N ASP A 278 -23.53 -21.38 11.79
CA ASP A 278 -23.12 -20.49 10.69
C ASP A 278 -21.59 -20.36 10.63
N ASP A 279 -21.07 -20.12 9.44
CA ASP A 279 -19.64 -20.21 9.16
C ASP A 279 -18.84 -19.03 9.73
N VAL A 280 -17.50 -19.11 9.61
CA VAL A 280 -16.59 -18.00 9.88
C VAL A 280 -16.08 -17.40 8.58
N TRP A 281 -16.14 -16.08 8.47
CA TRP A 281 -15.51 -15.33 7.38
C TRP A 281 -14.36 -14.48 7.92
N ILE A 282 -13.23 -14.52 7.21
CA ILE A 282 -12.08 -13.62 7.40
C ILE A 282 -12.10 -12.61 6.25
N GLY A 283 -12.09 -11.31 6.56
CA GLY A 283 -12.09 -10.24 5.57
C GLY A 283 -13.46 -9.72 5.14
N ALA A 284 -14.58 -10.34 5.51
CA ALA A 284 -15.93 -9.79 5.22
C ALA A 284 -17.02 -10.37 6.14
N SER A 285 -18.23 -9.80 6.05
CA SER A 285 -19.47 -10.37 6.58
C SER A 285 -20.68 -9.80 5.82
N MET A 286 -21.91 -10.21 6.20
CA MET A 286 -23.17 -9.70 5.65
C MET A 286 -23.27 -9.77 4.12
N GLY A 287 -22.94 -10.92 3.53
CA GLY A 287 -22.92 -11.07 2.06
C GLY A 287 -21.93 -10.14 1.34
N GLY A 288 -20.98 -9.57 2.07
CA GLY A 288 -19.94 -8.68 1.57
C GLY A 288 -20.26 -7.18 1.64
N SER A 289 -21.35 -6.76 2.28
CA SER A 289 -21.60 -5.33 2.51
C SER A 289 -20.58 -4.72 3.49
N ASN A 290 -20.00 -5.56 4.35
CA ASN A 290 -19.05 -5.17 5.39
C ASN A 290 -17.69 -5.82 5.14
N GLY A 291 -17.08 -5.46 4.02
CA GLY A 291 -15.78 -5.95 3.59
C GLY A 291 -14.60 -5.21 4.21
N PHE A 292 -13.53 -5.95 4.46
CA PHE A 292 -12.20 -5.40 4.65
C PHE A 292 -11.62 -4.98 3.30
N LYS A 293 -10.95 -3.83 3.29
CA LYS A 293 -10.14 -3.39 2.15
C LYS A 293 -8.77 -3.06 2.67
N GLY A 294 -7.79 -3.86 2.28
CA GLY A 294 -6.55 -3.98 3.02
C GLY A 294 -5.99 -5.39 2.87
N SER A 295 -4.94 -5.65 3.64
CA SER A 295 -4.32 -6.97 3.70
C SER A 295 -4.31 -7.50 5.11
N LEU A 296 -4.46 -8.82 5.24
CA LEU A 296 -4.49 -9.54 6.51
C LEU A 296 -3.44 -10.64 6.49
N ASP A 297 -2.81 -10.85 7.63
CA ASP A 297 -1.94 -12.00 7.89
C ASP A 297 -2.13 -12.49 9.33
N GLU A 298 -1.61 -13.67 9.62
CA GLU A 298 -1.41 -14.17 10.99
C GLU A 298 -2.68 -14.19 11.86
N VAL A 299 -3.83 -14.56 11.30
CA VAL A 299 -5.11 -14.52 12.03
C VAL A 299 -5.20 -15.70 12.99
N ALA A 300 -5.27 -15.43 14.30
CA ALA A 300 -5.38 -16.44 15.34
C ALA A 300 -6.56 -16.20 16.30
N ILE A 301 -7.13 -17.30 16.79
CA ILE A 301 -8.21 -17.31 17.79
C ILE A 301 -7.81 -18.25 18.93
N TYR A 302 -8.09 -17.81 20.16
CA TYR A 302 -7.80 -18.52 21.40
C TYR A 302 -9.09 -18.69 22.21
N ARG A 303 -9.17 -19.81 22.97
CA ARG A 303 -10.23 -20.07 23.97
C ARG A 303 -9.80 -19.68 25.40
N ARG A 304 -8.97 -18.67 25.50
CA ARG A 304 -8.43 -18.12 26.74
C ARG A 304 -8.13 -16.64 26.56
N ILE A 305 -8.02 -15.90 27.65
CA ILE A 305 -7.40 -14.58 27.63
C ILE A 305 -5.88 -14.76 27.49
N VAL A 306 -5.31 -14.20 26.42
CA VAL A 306 -3.86 -14.07 26.28
C VAL A 306 -3.41 -12.85 27.08
N GLU A 307 -2.34 -13.03 27.87
CA GLU A 307 -1.81 -11.99 28.75
C GLU A 307 -1.31 -10.76 27.96
N PRO A 308 -1.56 -9.52 28.43
CA PRO A 308 -1.18 -8.29 27.76
C PRO A 308 0.29 -8.24 27.29
N GLU A 309 1.21 -8.76 28.12
CA GLU A 309 2.65 -8.71 27.91
C GLU A 309 3.07 -9.48 26.65
N VAL A 310 2.34 -10.55 26.30
CA VAL A 310 2.61 -11.34 25.10
C VAL A 310 2.47 -10.50 23.84
N PHE A 311 1.49 -9.59 23.78
CA PHE A 311 1.32 -8.71 22.62
C PHE A 311 2.40 -7.64 22.54
N ALA A 312 2.86 -7.14 23.69
CA ALA A 312 3.95 -6.17 23.74
C ALA A 312 5.27 -6.77 23.24
N GLU A 313 5.55 -8.03 23.57
CA GLU A 313 6.76 -8.76 23.13
C GLU A 313 6.72 -9.18 21.65
N ARG A 314 5.54 -9.29 21.05
CA ARG A 314 5.34 -9.75 19.67
C ARG A 314 5.47 -8.65 18.61
N TYR A 315 5.29 -7.39 18.99
CA TYR A 315 5.35 -6.29 18.05
C TYR A 315 6.77 -5.72 17.97
N HIS A 316 7.55 -6.26 17.02
CA HIS A 316 8.83 -5.69 16.63
C HIS A 316 8.70 -5.00 15.28
N HIS A 317 8.85 -3.67 15.29
CA HIS A 317 8.89 -2.86 14.08
C HIS A 317 10.15 -2.00 14.04
N LYS A 318 10.88 -2.10 12.94
CA LYS A 318 12.04 -1.27 12.62
C LYS A 318 11.63 -0.26 11.55
N ALA A 319 11.74 1.03 11.89
CA ALA A 319 11.58 2.08 10.91
C ALA A 319 12.63 1.94 9.81
N VAL A 320 12.17 1.90 8.56
CA VAL A 320 13.01 1.76 7.35
C VAL A 320 12.73 2.93 6.44
N ASP A 321 13.78 3.59 5.96
CA ASP A 321 13.67 4.58 4.90
C ASP A 321 13.67 3.87 3.55
N TYR A 322 12.49 3.40 3.14
CA TYR A 322 12.29 2.70 1.88
C TYR A 322 12.65 3.56 0.67
N LEU A 323 12.46 4.87 0.77
CA LEU A 323 12.82 5.79 -0.31
C LEU A 323 14.34 5.83 -0.47
N GLN A 324 15.09 5.95 0.63
CA GLN A 324 16.54 5.90 0.60
C GLN A 324 17.06 4.55 0.06
N GLN A 325 16.47 3.43 0.48
CA GLN A 325 16.84 2.10 -0.05
C GLN A 325 16.62 2.02 -1.56
N LEU A 326 15.46 2.48 -2.06
CA LEU A 326 15.17 2.52 -3.49
C LEU A 326 16.21 3.37 -4.25
N VAL A 327 16.59 4.54 -3.72
CA VAL A 327 17.61 5.38 -4.37
C VAL A 327 18.98 4.69 -4.36
N GLU A 328 19.38 4.05 -3.27
CA GLU A 328 20.65 3.31 -3.19
C GLU A 328 20.71 2.10 -4.14
N GLU A 329 19.61 1.38 -4.30
CA GLU A 329 19.47 0.32 -5.31
C GLU A 329 19.54 0.89 -6.72
N THR A 330 18.91 2.05 -6.94
CA THR A 330 18.95 2.76 -8.22
C THR A 330 20.36 3.15 -8.61
N VAL A 331 21.18 3.65 -7.68
CA VAL A 331 22.60 3.97 -7.94
C VAL A 331 23.36 2.76 -8.47
N LYS A 332 23.05 1.56 -7.98
CA LYS A 332 23.71 0.31 -8.39
C LYS A 332 23.25 -0.15 -9.77
N ASN A 333 21.97 0.05 -10.09
CA ASN A 333 21.30 -0.64 -11.20
C ASN A 333 20.87 0.28 -12.37
N ALA A 334 21.04 1.60 -12.26
CA ALA A 334 20.58 2.55 -13.27
C ALA A 334 21.27 2.33 -14.64
N PRO A 335 20.50 2.24 -15.74
CA PRO A 335 21.05 2.10 -17.08
C PRO A 335 21.65 3.41 -17.59
N GLU A 336 22.52 3.34 -18.60
CA GLU A 336 23.19 4.50 -19.20
C GLU A 336 22.63 4.89 -20.58
N ASP A 337 21.79 4.05 -21.17
CA ASP A 337 21.29 4.16 -22.54
C ASP A 337 19.81 4.56 -22.62
N ARG A 338 19.11 4.67 -21.49
CA ARG A 338 17.68 5.00 -21.42
C ARG A 338 17.31 5.61 -20.08
N VAL A 339 16.23 6.38 -20.05
CA VAL A 339 15.55 6.77 -18.81
C VAL A 339 14.48 5.73 -18.48
N VAL A 340 14.58 5.14 -17.30
CA VAL A 340 13.58 4.21 -16.78
C VAL A 340 12.49 4.99 -16.06
N ILE A 341 11.23 4.65 -16.31
CA ILE A 341 10.05 5.09 -15.55
C ILE A 341 9.51 3.88 -14.79
N ALA A 342 9.54 3.92 -13.47
CA ALA A 342 8.87 2.97 -12.60
C ALA A 342 7.64 3.62 -11.95
N ILE A 343 6.50 2.92 -11.95
CA ILE A 343 5.29 3.34 -11.24
C ILE A 343 5.02 2.38 -10.10
N HIS A 344 5.03 2.92 -8.89
CA HIS A 344 4.66 2.21 -7.68
C HIS A 344 3.24 2.63 -7.27
N GLU A 345 2.31 1.67 -7.33
CA GLU A 345 0.94 1.86 -6.83
C GLU A 345 0.88 1.71 -5.31
N ARG A 346 -0.14 2.32 -4.69
CA ARG A 346 -0.36 2.31 -3.23
C ARG A 346 0.88 2.77 -2.47
N ALA A 347 1.55 3.80 -2.98
CA ALA A 347 2.85 4.21 -2.48
C ALA A 347 2.80 4.84 -1.09
N GLY A 348 1.68 4.85 -0.37
CA GLY A 348 1.58 5.33 1.01
C GLY A 348 0.67 6.54 1.19
N GLU A 349 1.04 7.42 2.12
CA GLU A 349 0.28 8.61 2.46
C GLU A 349 0.29 9.66 1.33
N SER A 350 -0.85 10.30 1.10
CA SER A 350 -0.90 11.42 0.16
C SER A 350 -0.19 12.66 0.70
N ARG A 351 0.43 13.45 -0.19
CA ARG A 351 1.14 14.70 0.16
C ARG A 351 2.23 14.50 1.22
N SER A 352 2.88 13.34 1.19
CA SER A 352 3.93 12.92 2.09
C SER A 352 5.01 12.19 1.30
N TRP A 353 6.25 12.29 1.77
CA TRP A 353 7.37 11.47 1.28
C TRP A 353 7.58 10.20 2.12
N LYS A 354 6.68 9.94 3.08
CA LYS A 354 6.57 8.63 3.74
C LYS A 354 5.90 7.67 2.78
N VAL A 355 6.71 7.15 1.86
CA VAL A 355 6.24 6.27 0.80
C VAL A 355 6.82 4.88 0.91
N ARG A 356 6.04 3.90 0.49
CA ARG A 356 6.43 2.51 0.38
C ARG A 356 6.38 2.08 -1.09
N PRO A 357 7.52 2.08 -1.79
CA PRO A 357 7.59 1.58 -3.16
C PRO A 357 7.12 0.12 -3.21
N THR A 358 6.30 -0.22 -4.21
CA THR A 358 6.01 -1.63 -4.51
C THR A 358 7.28 -2.33 -5.00
N GLU A 359 7.44 -3.60 -4.69
CA GLU A 359 8.60 -4.40 -5.12
C GLU A 359 8.61 -4.70 -6.62
N SER A 360 7.43 -4.82 -7.21
CA SER A 360 7.26 -5.14 -8.62
C SER A 360 6.55 -3.97 -9.30
N PRO A 361 7.23 -2.82 -9.47
CA PRO A 361 6.64 -1.71 -10.19
C PRO A 361 6.47 -2.08 -11.66
N GLU A 362 5.49 -1.47 -12.31
CA GLU A 362 5.45 -1.48 -13.76
C GLU A 362 6.54 -0.52 -14.28
N ILE A 363 7.32 -0.98 -15.26
CA ILE A 363 8.51 -0.28 -15.76
C ILE A 363 8.42 -0.03 -17.26
N TRP A 364 8.81 1.17 -17.69
CA TRP A 364 8.94 1.56 -19.10
C TRP A 364 10.23 2.35 -19.36
N ASN A 365 10.66 2.41 -20.61
CA ASN A 365 11.89 3.11 -21.02
C ASN A 365 11.56 4.33 -21.90
N ARG A 366 12.22 5.47 -21.68
CA ARG A 366 12.10 6.71 -22.45
C ARG A 366 13.47 7.31 -22.75
N ASP A 367 13.48 8.27 -23.67
CA ASP A 367 14.70 8.94 -24.11
C ASP A 367 15.14 10.06 -23.15
N ALA A 368 14.22 10.57 -22.31
CA ALA A 368 14.44 11.73 -21.47
C ALA A 368 13.69 11.66 -20.13
N PHE A 369 14.14 12.44 -19.15
CA PHE A 369 13.49 12.69 -17.87
C PHE A 369 12.29 13.62 -18.04
N ALA A 370 11.31 13.17 -18.82
CA ALA A 370 10.09 13.92 -19.09
C ALA A 370 8.91 12.96 -19.31
N ILE A 371 7.76 13.27 -18.69
CA ILE A 371 6.49 12.60 -18.96
C ILE A 371 5.31 13.56 -18.82
N THR A 372 4.27 13.35 -19.62
CA THR A 372 3.01 14.12 -19.53
C THR A 372 1.82 13.34 -19.00
N ARG A 373 1.96 12.02 -18.87
CA ARG A 373 0.85 11.14 -18.51
C ARG A 373 1.31 9.84 -17.88
N ILE A 374 0.37 9.21 -17.19
CA ILE A 374 0.53 7.88 -16.62
C ILE A 374 -0.06 6.82 -17.59
N PRO A 375 0.61 5.69 -17.83
CA PRO A 375 0.12 4.64 -18.73
C PRO A 375 -1.16 4.00 -18.20
N ARG A 376 -2.01 3.48 -19.08
CA ARG A 376 -3.23 2.78 -18.67
C ARG A 376 -2.88 1.46 -18.02
N LYS A 377 -3.71 1.02 -17.07
CA LYS A 377 -3.68 -0.32 -16.51
C LYS A 377 -4.81 -1.15 -17.09
N TYR A 378 -4.56 -2.43 -17.31
CA TYR A 378 -5.53 -3.37 -17.87
C TYR A 378 -5.71 -4.56 -16.94
N ASN A 379 -6.95 -5.01 -16.76
CA ASN A 379 -7.23 -6.27 -16.08
C ASN A 379 -6.99 -7.48 -17.01
N GLU A 380 -7.19 -8.69 -16.51
CA GLU A 380 -7.01 -9.96 -17.21
C GLU A 380 -7.91 -10.14 -18.46
N ARG A 381 -8.91 -9.27 -18.62
CA ARG A 381 -9.80 -9.22 -19.80
C ARG A 381 -9.38 -8.15 -20.82
N GLY A 382 -8.31 -7.42 -20.56
CA GLY A 382 -7.86 -6.32 -21.41
C GLY A 382 -8.77 -5.09 -21.34
N ILE A 383 -9.52 -4.94 -20.25
CA ILE A 383 -10.36 -3.76 -19.97
C ILE A 383 -9.53 -2.78 -19.13
N ILE A 384 -9.63 -1.48 -19.46
CA ILE A 384 -8.96 -0.42 -18.68
C ILE A 384 -9.50 -0.46 -17.25
N THR A 385 -8.59 -0.47 -16.29
CA THR A 385 -8.90 -0.42 -14.86
C THR A 385 -8.14 0.72 -14.18
N ASP A 386 -8.60 1.13 -13.01
CA ASP A 386 -8.03 2.24 -12.26
C ASP A 386 -6.71 1.82 -11.58
N ARG A 387 -5.70 2.69 -11.71
CA ARG A 387 -4.49 2.59 -10.89
C ARG A 387 -4.81 2.97 -9.46
N GLN A 388 -4.18 2.28 -8.52
CA GLN A 388 -4.44 2.45 -7.10
C GLN A 388 -3.47 3.49 -6.54
N GLY A 389 -3.96 4.71 -6.35
CA GLY A 389 -3.18 5.82 -5.82
C GLY A 389 -3.05 5.83 -4.29
N PRO A 390 -2.21 6.72 -3.73
CA PRO A 390 -1.26 7.59 -4.44
C PRO A 390 -0.17 6.78 -5.16
N LEU A 391 0.33 7.33 -6.27
CA LEU A 391 1.42 6.73 -7.04
C LEU A 391 2.74 7.41 -6.71
N LEU A 392 3.80 6.64 -6.51
CA LEU A 392 5.16 7.13 -6.63
C LEU A 392 5.61 6.87 -8.07
N VAL A 393 5.90 7.94 -8.80
CA VAL A 393 6.42 7.88 -10.17
C VAL A 393 7.91 8.20 -10.10
N HIS A 394 8.74 7.27 -10.53
CA HIS A 394 10.19 7.32 -10.36
C HIS A 394 10.89 7.21 -11.72
N LEU A 395 11.61 8.27 -12.08
CA LEU A 395 12.42 8.36 -13.29
C LEU A 395 13.89 8.27 -12.94
N TYR A 396 14.66 7.41 -13.60
CA TYR A 396 16.10 7.30 -13.33
C TYR A 396 16.93 6.86 -14.53
N SER A 397 18.19 7.31 -14.55
CA SER A 397 19.20 6.98 -15.56
C SER A 397 20.57 7.42 -15.05
N LYS A 398 21.61 6.75 -15.53
CA LYS A 398 22.99 7.22 -15.48
C LYS A 398 23.24 8.15 -16.67
N VAL A 399 23.71 9.37 -16.41
CA VAL A 399 23.92 10.40 -17.44
C VAL A 399 25.27 11.08 -17.19
N THR A 400 26.00 11.39 -18.26
CA THR A 400 27.24 12.17 -18.19
C THR A 400 26.99 13.59 -18.66
N LEU A 401 27.27 14.56 -17.80
CA LEU A 401 27.21 15.99 -18.13
C LEU A 401 28.62 16.52 -18.42
N PRO A 402 28.77 17.57 -19.25
CA PRO A 402 30.06 18.26 -19.40
C PRO A 402 30.60 18.71 -18.04
N SER A 403 31.92 18.70 -17.88
CA SER A 403 32.54 19.17 -16.64
C SER A 403 32.30 20.67 -16.44
N GLY A 404 32.08 21.08 -15.20
CA GLY A 404 31.82 22.45 -14.79
C GLY A 404 30.36 22.69 -14.39
N PRO A 405 29.99 23.96 -14.17
CA PRO A 405 28.66 24.33 -13.70
C PRO A 405 27.62 24.06 -14.77
N GLN A 406 26.58 23.31 -14.41
CA GLN A 406 25.41 23.04 -15.24
C GLN A 406 24.17 23.57 -14.51
N GLU A 407 23.37 24.43 -15.14
CA GLU A 407 22.07 24.78 -14.58
C GLU A 407 21.08 23.64 -14.86
N ILE A 408 20.40 23.18 -13.82
CA ILE A 408 19.35 22.17 -13.89
C ILE A 408 18.00 22.84 -13.57
N ILE A 409 16.98 22.49 -14.35
CA ILE A 409 15.60 22.92 -14.16
C ILE A 409 14.77 21.70 -13.78
N LEU A 410 14.30 21.64 -12.53
CA LEU A 410 13.33 20.65 -12.06
C LEU A 410 11.93 21.26 -12.11
N ARG A 411 11.05 20.72 -12.97
CA ARG A 411 9.65 21.13 -13.11
C ARG A 411 8.72 20.02 -12.68
N SER A 412 7.70 20.36 -11.89
CA SER A 412 6.66 19.40 -11.52
C SER A 412 5.33 20.07 -11.17
N LEU A 413 4.23 19.35 -11.41
CA LEU A 413 2.89 19.78 -11.02
C LEU A 413 2.64 19.63 -9.50
N ASN A 414 3.12 18.52 -8.93
CA ASN A 414 3.10 18.25 -7.49
C ASN A 414 4.53 18.15 -6.97
N SER A 415 4.74 17.84 -5.69
CA SER A 415 6.10 17.69 -5.14
C SER A 415 6.91 16.66 -5.93
N ALA A 416 8.13 17.03 -6.25
CA ALA A 416 9.13 16.18 -6.86
C ALA A 416 10.46 16.30 -6.10
N ARG A 417 11.17 15.19 -5.97
CA ARG A 417 12.52 15.11 -5.40
C ARG A 417 13.49 14.66 -6.47
N LEU A 418 14.63 15.34 -6.54
CA LEU A 418 15.76 14.95 -7.37
C LEU A 418 16.90 14.47 -6.49
N TYR A 419 17.34 13.25 -6.76
CA TYR A 419 18.52 12.64 -6.17
C TYR A 419 19.62 12.52 -7.24
N VAL A 420 20.87 12.74 -6.83
CA VAL A 420 22.06 12.45 -7.62
C VAL A 420 22.99 11.58 -6.78
N ASP A 421 23.36 10.41 -7.30
CA ASP A 421 24.23 9.43 -6.63
C ASP A 421 23.81 9.10 -5.19
N GLY A 422 22.52 8.89 -4.96
CA GLY A 422 22.01 8.53 -3.63
C GLY A 422 21.67 9.71 -2.73
N LYS A 423 22.00 10.95 -3.13
CA LYS A 423 21.84 12.14 -2.28
C LYS A 423 20.75 13.05 -2.82
N LEU A 424 19.84 13.46 -1.94
CA LEU A 424 18.83 14.46 -2.27
C LEU A 424 19.51 15.78 -2.62
N LEU A 425 19.29 16.27 -3.83
CA LEU A 425 19.87 17.49 -4.35
C LEU A 425 18.86 18.65 -4.35
N GLN A 426 17.61 18.40 -4.75
CA GLN A 426 16.57 19.42 -4.77
C GLN A 426 15.15 18.86 -4.61
N GLU A 427 14.22 19.69 -4.12
CA GLU A 427 12.80 19.36 -3.98
C GLU A 427 11.88 20.53 -4.40
N THR A 428 10.75 20.20 -5.04
CA THR A 428 9.62 21.12 -5.26
C THR A 428 8.53 20.89 -4.20
N PRO A 429 7.81 21.94 -3.76
CA PRO A 429 6.79 21.80 -2.72
C PRO A 429 5.59 20.97 -3.20
N PHE A 430 4.85 20.38 -2.26
CA PHE A 430 3.52 19.83 -2.56
C PHE A 430 2.57 20.91 -3.05
N MET A 431 1.72 20.56 -4.02
CA MET A 431 0.73 21.48 -4.56
C MET A 431 -0.16 22.07 -3.44
N GLY A 432 -0.39 23.37 -3.53
CA GLY A 432 -1.39 24.06 -2.71
C GLY A 432 -2.79 23.71 -3.17
N LEU A 433 -3.58 23.05 -2.32
CA LEU A 433 -4.98 22.75 -2.59
C LEU A 433 -5.83 23.94 -2.17
N ASN A 434 -6.22 24.80 -3.11
CA ASN A 434 -7.24 25.83 -2.86
C ASN A 434 -8.52 25.46 -3.62
N SER A 435 -9.62 25.26 -2.90
CA SER A 435 -10.93 24.97 -3.47
C SER A 435 -11.70 26.22 -3.89
N SER A 436 -11.16 27.42 -3.62
CA SER A 436 -11.78 28.69 -4.00
C SER A 436 -11.57 28.97 -5.49
N ALA A 437 -12.66 29.00 -6.25
CA ALA A 437 -12.67 29.42 -7.65
C ALA A 437 -12.52 30.95 -7.84
N HIS A 438 -12.25 31.71 -6.76
CA HIS A 438 -12.03 33.16 -6.79
C HIS A 438 -10.54 33.56 -6.71
N GLY A 439 -9.63 32.62 -7.00
CA GLY A 439 -8.20 32.90 -7.06
C GLY A 439 -7.84 33.88 -8.17
N THR A 440 -6.73 34.62 -8.00
CA THR A 440 -6.16 35.43 -9.07
C THR A 440 -5.73 34.51 -10.21
N MET A 441 -6.07 34.87 -11.45
CA MET A 441 -5.61 34.15 -12.63
C MET A 441 -4.08 34.07 -12.64
N HIS A 442 -3.53 32.89 -12.91
CA HIS A 442 -2.10 32.73 -13.10
C HIS A 442 -1.64 33.60 -14.27
N LYS A 443 -0.68 34.49 -14.02
CA LYS A 443 -0.02 35.23 -15.10
C LYS A 443 0.92 34.27 -15.81
N LEU A 444 0.72 34.10 -17.12
CA LEU A 444 1.71 33.44 -17.96
C LEU A 444 2.95 34.34 -18.01
N ILE A 445 4.08 33.79 -17.63
CA ILE A 445 5.38 34.47 -17.68
C ILE A 445 6.09 33.91 -18.90
N GLU A 446 6.38 34.78 -19.86
CA GLU A 446 7.20 34.42 -21.01
C GLU A 446 8.61 34.06 -20.53
N PRO A 447 9.18 32.95 -21.03
CA PRO A 447 10.53 32.53 -20.68
C PRO A 447 11.57 33.54 -21.20
N GLU A 448 12.57 33.86 -20.39
CA GLU A 448 13.55 34.93 -20.68
C GLU A 448 14.47 34.61 -21.85
N HIS A 449 14.80 33.33 -22.06
CA HIS A 449 15.77 32.85 -23.06
C HIS A 449 15.13 31.90 -24.08
N GLY A 450 13.80 31.95 -24.23
CA GLY A 450 13.06 31.08 -25.15
C GLY A 450 12.97 29.63 -24.67
N GLU A 451 13.13 29.39 -23.38
CA GLU A 451 12.91 28.07 -22.77
C GLU A 451 11.45 27.62 -22.90
N LEU A 452 11.18 26.37 -22.54
CA LEU A 452 9.82 25.83 -22.50
C LEU A 452 8.95 26.64 -21.52
N SER A 453 7.80 27.11 -21.98
CA SER A 453 6.82 27.83 -21.16
C SER A 453 6.38 26.96 -19.97
N CYS A 454 6.27 27.57 -18.79
CA CYS A 454 5.84 26.85 -17.58
C CYS A 454 4.31 26.85 -17.46
N PRO A 455 3.64 25.68 -17.47
CA PRO A 455 2.18 25.65 -17.38
C PRO A 455 1.70 26.14 -16.00
N PRO A 456 0.44 26.64 -15.93
CA PRO A 456 -0.16 27.01 -14.65
C PRO A 456 -0.05 25.91 -13.59
N ALA A 457 0.07 26.33 -12.33
CA ALA A 457 0.21 25.49 -11.14
C ALA A 457 1.49 24.63 -11.06
N HIS A 458 2.32 24.55 -12.09
CA HIS A 458 3.62 23.89 -12.00
C HIS A 458 4.59 24.74 -11.19
N THR A 459 5.50 24.05 -10.49
CA THR A 459 6.64 24.70 -9.83
C THR A 459 7.91 24.35 -10.55
N GLU A 460 8.76 25.35 -10.76
CA GLU A 460 10.13 25.17 -11.24
C GLU A 460 11.15 25.52 -10.15
N ARG A 461 12.18 24.69 -10.04
CA ARG A 461 13.39 24.99 -9.28
C ARG A 461 14.58 24.94 -10.24
N ARG A 462 15.26 26.08 -10.36
CA ARG A 462 16.54 26.21 -11.07
C ARG A 462 17.67 26.24 -10.07
N PHE A 463 18.74 25.50 -10.32
CA PHE A 463 19.92 25.42 -9.46
C PHE A 463 21.14 24.94 -10.24
N THR A 464 22.33 25.27 -9.76
CA THR A 464 23.60 24.84 -10.37
C THR A 464 24.03 23.49 -9.80
N PHE A 465 24.40 22.57 -10.68
CA PHE A 465 25.08 21.31 -10.37
C PHE A 465 26.51 21.37 -10.91
N GLU A 466 27.49 21.14 -10.03
CA GLU A 466 28.90 21.07 -10.40
C GLU A 466 29.23 19.66 -10.91
N SER A 467 29.27 19.50 -12.23
CA SER A 467 29.60 18.21 -12.86
C SER A 467 31.11 18.00 -12.92
N ASP A 468 31.58 16.81 -12.54
CA ASP A 468 32.99 16.44 -12.67
C ASP A 468 33.33 15.84 -14.05
N GLY A 469 32.36 15.81 -14.97
CA GLY A 469 32.51 15.23 -16.30
C GLY A 469 32.36 13.71 -16.37
N LYS A 470 32.01 13.04 -15.26
CA LYS A 470 31.81 11.60 -15.20
C LYS A 470 30.32 11.22 -15.19
N PRO A 471 29.99 9.94 -15.41
CA PRO A 471 28.63 9.47 -15.29
C PRO A 471 28.11 9.59 -13.84
N HIS A 472 26.93 10.21 -13.68
CA HIS A 472 26.20 10.30 -12.42
C HIS A 472 24.82 9.67 -12.57
N VAL A 473 24.29 9.08 -11.49
CA VAL A 473 22.92 8.54 -11.48
C VAL A 473 21.95 9.62 -11.04
N PHE A 474 21.10 10.03 -11.96
CA PHE A 474 19.99 10.95 -11.70
C PHE A 474 18.73 10.13 -11.40
N SER A 475 18.03 10.50 -10.32
CA SER A 475 16.80 9.84 -9.88
C SER A 475 15.78 10.91 -9.47
N MET A 476 14.78 11.13 -10.32
CA MET A 476 13.69 12.07 -10.12
C MET A 476 12.42 11.32 -9.71
N MET A 477 11.78 11.74 -8.63
CA MET A 477 10.57 11.11 -8.11
C MET A 477 9.47 12.15 -7.94
N THR A 478 8.21 11.78 -8.17
CA THR A 478 7.04 12.60 -7.83
C THR A 478 5.89 11.75 -7.30
N ILE A 479 5.02 12.36 -6.49
CA ILE A 479 3.78 11.73 -6.01
C ILE A 479 2.60 12.18 -6.87
N ALA A 480 1.95 11.23 -7.55
CA ALA A 480 0.78 11.50 -8.37
C ALA A 480 -0.52 11.04 -7.70
N GLY A 481 -1.50 11.94 -7.70
CA GLY A 481 -2.85 11.72 -7.17
C GLY A 481 -2.99 11.77 -5.64
N HIS A 482 -4.20 12.13 -5.21
CA HIS A 482 -4.70 11.91 -3.85
C HIS A 482 -6.23 11.85 -3.86
N GLY A 483 -6.87 11.66 -2.70
CA GLY A 483 -8.34 11.61 -2.59
C GLY A 483 -9.12 12.76 -3.25
N SER A 484 -8.52 13.93 -3.53
CA SER A 484 -9.14 15.00 -4.33
C SER A 484 -8.30 15.54 -5.51
N LEU A 485 -7.19 14.90 -5.90
CA LEU A 485 -6.47 15.21 -7.15
C LEU A 485 -6.46 14.00 -8.06
N PRO A 486 -6.62 14.21 -9.38
CA PRO A 486 -6.47 13.13 -10.35
C PRO A 486 -5.07 12.54 -10.30
N LEU A 487 -4.96 11.27 -10.71
CA LEU A 487 -3.68 10.59 -10.94
C LEU A 487 -3.02 11.18 -12.19
N THR A 488 -2.40 12.34 -12.04
CA THR A 488 -1.68 13.06 -13.10
C THR A 488 -0.33 13.55 -12.59
N VAL A 489 0.62 13.65 -13.51
CA VAL A 489 1.97 14.18 -13.29
C VAL A 489 2.13 15.61 -13.85
N GLY A 490 1.12 16.11 -14.58
CA GLY A 490 1.25 17.33 -15.37
C GLY A 490 2.38 17.19 -16.39
N GLU A 491 3.20 18.23 -16.52
CA GLU A 491 4.46 18.22 -17.26
C GLU A 491 5.62 18.06 -16.25
N LEU A 492 5.93 16.81 -15.94
CA LEU A 492 7.08 16.48 -15.11
C LEU A 492 8.32 16.46 -16.00
N THR A 493 9.27 17.35 -15.77
CA THR A 493 10.49 17.44 -16.58
C THR A 493 11.73 17.75 -15.75
N LEU A 494 12.87 17.26 -16.25
CA LEU A 494 14.20 17.64 -15.79
C LEU A 494 15.00 18.10 -17.01
N ALA A 495 15.49 19.33 -16.99
CA ALA A 495 16.30 19.90 -18.05
C ALA A 495 17.66 20.36 -17.55
N VAL A 496 18.63 20.46 -18.45
CA VAL A 496 19.99 20.90 -18.16
C VAL A 496 20.50 21.82 -19.28
N GLY A 497 21.26 22.84 -18.91
CA GLY A 497 21.86 23.77 -19.87
C GLY A 497 22.49 25.00 -19.22
N GLN A 498 22.62 26.06 -20.01
CA GLN A 498 23.03 27.39 -19.57
C GLN A 498 22.26 28.46 -20.35
N PRO A 499 22.00 29.66 -19.78
CA PRO A 499 21.20 30.70 -20.45
C PRO A 499 21.70 31.07 -21.85
N GLU A 500 23.02 31.14 -22.05
CA GLU A 500 23.62 31.54 -23.33
C GLU A 500 23.62 30.41 -24.39
N GLN A 501 23.53 29.15 -23.96
CA GLN A 501 23.64 27.96 -24.82
C GLN A 501 22.27 27.30 -25.07
N GLY A 502 21.26 27.70 -24.31
CA GLY A 502 19.96 27.03 -24.25
C GLY A 502 19.98 25.82 -23.31
N TYR A 503 18.81 25.21 -23.20
CA TYR A 503 18.55 24.06 -22.32
C TYR A 503 18.06 22.88 -23.15
N SER A 504 18.29 21.67 -22.64
CA SER A 504 17.80 20.42 -23.22
C SER A 504 17.16 19.55 -22.14
N LEU A 505 16.17 18.73 -22.52
CA LEU A 505 15.66 17.71 -21.60
C LEU A 505 16.80 16.75 -21.25
N LEU A 506 16.97 16.49 -19.95
CA LEU A 506 17.99 15.57 -19.48
C LEU A 506 17.67 14.16 -19.97
N GLY A 507 18.67 13.47 -20.46
CA GLY A 507 18.60 12.08 -20.91
C GLY A 507 19.96 11.65 -21.47
N PRO A 508 20.15 10.36 -21.77
CA PRO A 508 21.42 9.85 -22.33
C PRO A 508 21.89 10.61 -23.57
N GLU A 509 20.98 10.88 -24.52
CA GLU A 509 21.30 11.53 -25.80
C GLU A 509 21.03 13.04 -25.83
N ARG A 510 20.28 13.58 -24.86
CA ARG A 510 19.80 14.99 -24.84
C ARG A 510 19.19 15.43 -26.17
N LYS A 511 18.33 14.57 -26.72
CA LYS A 511 17.71 14.70 -28.05
C LYS A 511 16.78 15.93 -28.22
N TRP A 512 16.20 16.43 -27.14
CA TRP A 512 15.14 17.43 -27.18
C TRP A 512 15.61 18.73 -26.53
N ASN A 513 15.51 19.85 -27.25
CA ASN A 513 15.73 21.15 -26.62
C ASN A 513 14.55 21.46 -25.68
N PHE A 514 14.82 22.20 -24.63
CA PHE A 514 13.81 22.61 -23.65
C PHE A 514 13.16 23.92 -24.11
N THR A 515 12.39 23.84 -25.19
CA THR A 515 11.67 24.95 -25.84
C THR A 515 10.24 24.52 -26.20
N ASP A 516 9.33 25.46 -26.41
CA ASP A 516 7.93 25.14 -26.78
C ASP A 516 7.81 24.30 -28.08
N PRO A 517 8.52 24.61 -29.19
CA PRO A 517 8.43 23.80 -30.41
C PRO A 517 8.90 22.35 -30.23
N ASP A 518 10.03 22.14 -29.55
CA ASP A 518 10.57 20.80 -29.30
C ASP A 518 9.72 20.04 -28.28
N TRP A 519 9.11 20.74 -27.32
CA TRP A 519 8.16 20.14 -26.39
C TRP A 519 6.92 19.59 -27.09
N ILE A 520 6.34 20.35 -28.03
CA ILE A 520 5.20 19.87 -28.84
C ILE A 520 5.59 18.60 -29.62
N ALA A 521 6.79 18.58 -30.21
CA ALA A 521 7.29 17.40 -30.92
C ALA A 521 7.53 16.21 -29.97
N PHE A 522 8.09 16.46 -28.79
CA PHE A 522 8.28 15.47 -27.73
C PHE A 522 6.94 14.85 -27.31
N VAL A 523 5.92 15.65 -27.01
CA VAL A 523 4.60 15.16 -26.57
C VAL A 523 3.92 14.31 -27.65
N GLN A 524 4.10 14.65 -28.93
CA GLN A 524 3.60 13.82 -30.03
C GLN A 524 4.30 12.46 -30.11
N GLU A 525 5.62 12.43 -29.93
CA GLU A 525 6.40 11.20 -29.87
C GLU A 525 6.04 10.36 -28.64
N GLU A 526 5.98 10.99 -27.47
CA GLU A 526 5.59 10.36 -26.20
C GLU A 526 4.19 9.72 -26.32
N ARG A 527 3.24 10.40 -26.98
CA ARG A 527 1.91 9.85 -27.25
C ARG A 527 1.98 8.56 -28.08
N ARG A 528 2.76 8.53 -29.16
CA ARG A 528 2.93 7.32 -29.99
C ARG A 528 3.54 6.18 -29.17
N GLN A 529 4.56 6.47 -28.36
CA GLN A 529 5.19 5.50 -27.48
C GLN A 529 4.22 4.94 -26.44
N TRP A 530 3.37 5.79 -25.85
CA TRP A 530 2.33 5.35 -24.92
C TRP A 530 1.22 4.54 -25.59
N GLU A 531 0.81 4.87 -26.81
CA GLU A 531 -0.17 4.08 -27.57
C GLU A 531 0.36 2.67 -27.88
N ALA A 532 1.64 2.55 -28.26
CA ALA A 532 2.30 1.26 -28.46
C ALA A 532 2.40 0.47 -27.13
N THR A 533 2.84 1.13 -26.07
CA THR A 533 2.93 0.55 -24.71
C THR A 533 1.58 0.01 -24.25
N ASN A 534 0.51 0.82 -24.36
CA ASN A 534 -0.83 0.43 -23.93
C ASN A 534 -1.37 -0.76 -24.75
N ARG A 535 -1.05 -0.85 -26.04
CA ARG A 535 -1.40 -2.01 -26.87
C ARG A 535 -0.72 -3.27 -26.36
N GLN A 536 0.59 -3.21 -26.14
CA GLN A 536 1.37 -4.34 -25.63
C GLN A 536 0.85 -4.80 -24.25
N SER A 537 0.68 -3.87 -23.30
CA SER A 537 0.20 -4.22 -21.96
C SER A 537 -1.22 -4.82 -22.01
N ARG A 538 -2.12 -4.30 -22.86
CA ARG A 538 -3.45 -4.89 -23.04
C ARG A 538 -3.36 -6.31 -23.59
N ASP A 539 -2.48 -6.53 -24.56
CA ASP A 539 -2.30 -7.82 -25.20
C ASP A 539 -1.75 -8.85 -24.20
N GLU A 540 -0.73 -8.48 -23.44
CA GLU A 540 -0.15 -9.34 -22.40
C GLU A 540 -1.17 -9.69 -21.31
N SER A 541 -1.89 -8.69 -20.77
CA SER A 541 -2.89 -8.92 -19.72
C SER A 541 -4.06 -9.79 -20.18
N SER A 542 -4.45 -9.75 -21.46
CA SER A 542 -5.62 -10.45 -22.00
C SER A 542 -5.31 -11.76 -22.72
N ALA A 543 -4.09 -12.29 -22.61
CA ALA A 543 -3.66 -13.48 -23.34
C ALA A 543 -4.62 -14.68 -23.17
N ALA A 544 -4.96 -15.02 -21.91
CA ALA A 544 -5.86 -16.13 -21.60
C ALA A 544 -7.32 -15.88 -22.06
N GLU A 545 -7.84 -14.67 -21.88
CA GLU A 545 -9.18 -14.29 -22.34
C GLU A 545 -9.28 -14.40 -23.87
N ARG A 546 -8.24 -13.98 -24.60
CA ARG A 546 -8.20 -14.10 -26.07
C ARG A 546 -8.13 -15.55 -26.53
N GLU A 547 -7.37 -16.39 -25.85
CA GLU A 547 -7.33 -17.83 -26.13
C GLU A 547 -8.71 -18.46 -25.91
N TYR A 548 -9.39 -18.13 -24.81
CA TYR A 548 -10.76 -18.55 -24.56
C TYR A 548 -11.72 -18.12 -25.69
N TRP A 549 -11.70 -16.85 -26.10
CA TRP A 549 -12.56 -16.38 -27.19
C TRP A 549 -12.19 -16.98 -28.55
N ALA A 550 -10.91 -17.20 -28.82
CA ALA A 550 -10.47 -17.86 -30.05
C ALA A 550 -11.00 -19.31 -30.12
N GLN A 551 -10.89 -20.06 -29.03
CA GLN A 551 -11.43 -21.42 -28.93
C GLN A 551 -12.95 -21.43 -29.03
N ARG A 552 -13.63 -20.51 -28.33
CA ARG A 552 -15.08 -20.38 -28.39
C ARG A 552 -15.55 -20.09 -29.82
N HIS A 553 -14.95 -19.12 -30.50
CA HIS A 553 -15.29 -18.81 -31.89
C HIS A 553 -14.97 -19.98 -32.84
N ALA A 554 -13.92 -20.74 -32.59
CA ALA A 554 -13.62 -21.95 -33.37
C ALA A 554 -14.70 -23.02 -33.18
N ASN A 555 -15.15 -23.23 -31.94
CA ASN A 555 -16.24 -24.16 -31.63
C ASN A 555 -17.57 -23.71 -32.24
N ASP A 556 -17.89 -22.42 -32.14
CA ASP A 556 -19.12 -21.85 -32.72
C ASP A 556 -19.12 -22.00 -34.24
N ARG A 557 -17.99 -21.73 -34.92
CA ARG A 557 -17.84 -21.98 -36.36
C ARG A 557 -17.98 -23.46 -36.72
N ALA A 558 -17.39 -24.36 -35.94
CA ALA A 558 -17.50 -25.80 -36.15
C ALA A 558 -18.94 -26.28 -35.98
N TRP A 559 -19.65 -25.78 -34.96
CA TRP A 559 -21.07 -26.07 -34.74
C TRP A 559 -21.94 -25.51 -35.87
N LEU A 560 -21.75 -24.26 -36.28
CA LEU A 560 -22.50 -23.64 -37.38
C LEU A 560 -22.37 -24.45 -38.68
N ASN A 561 -21.21 -25.02 -38.97
CA ASN A 561 -21.01 -25.89 -40.15
C ASN A 561 -21.83 -27.20 -40.10
N THR A 562 -22.37 -27.59 -38.94
CA THR A 562 -23.26 -28.75 -38.81
C THR A 562 -24.74 -28.39 -38.93
N GLN A 563 -25.08 -27.10 -38.92
CA GLN A 563 -26.44 -26.63 -39.02
C GLN A 563 -26.84 -26.40 -40.48
N GLU A 564 -28.14 -26.51 -40.76
CA GLU A 564 -28.70 -26.12 -42.06
C GLU A 564 -28.45 -24.62 -42.27
N GLN A 565 -27.76 -24.30 -43.36
CA GLN A 565 -27.44 -22.91 -43.69
C GLN A 565 -28.69 -22.22 -44.23
N PRO A 566 -29.01 -20.99 -43.77
CA PRO A 566 -30.13 -20.26 -44.32
C PRO A 566 -29.90 -19.99 -45.80
N VAL A 567 -30.92 -20.21 -46.61
CA VAL A 567 -30.90 -19.83 -48.03
C VAL A 567 -30.86 -18.30 -48.10
N ILE A 568 -29.77 -17.76 -48.64
CA ILE A 568 -29.61 -16.30 -48.80
C ILE A 568 -30.55 -15.82 -49.91
N PRO A 569 -31.48 -14.89 -49.63
CA PRO A 569 -32.39 -14.37 -50.65
C PRO A 569 -31.64 -13.61 -51.76
N GLU A 570 -32.11 -13.75 -52.98
CA GLU A 570 -31.72 -12.88 -54.09
C GLU A 570 -32.62 -11.65 -54.11
N VAL A 571 -32.03 -10.47 -53.98
CA VAL A 571 -32.74 -9.18 -53.98
C VAL A 571 -32.09 -8.25 -55.00
N THR A 572 -32.90 -7.49 -55.72
CA THR A 572 -32.47 -6.51 -56.73
C THR A 572 -32.80 -5.09 -56.28
N GLY A 573 -31.90 -4.13 -56.54
CA GLY A 573 -32.25 -2.70 -56.51
C GLY A 573 -31.71 -1.87 -55.34
N ASN A 574 -31.01 -2.45 -54.36
CA ASN A 574 -30.39 -1.73 -53.23
C ASN A 574 -28.89 -2.01 -53.10
N GLU A 575 -28.15 -1.09 -52.49
CA GLU A 575 -26.73 -1.27 -52.18
C GLU A 575 -26.57 -2.34 -51.08
N ILE A 576 -26.07 -3.52 -51.47
CA ILE A 576 -25.78 -4.61 -50.54
C ILE A 576 -24.34 -4.46 -50.07
N VAL A 577 -24.15 -4.02 -48.82
CA VAL A 577 -22.82 -3.83 -48.22
C VAL A 577 -22.38 -5.08 -47.47
N HIS A 578 -23.33 -5.82 -46.89
CA HIS A 578 -23.11 -7.05 -46.14
C HIS A 578 -24.12 -8.14 -46.54
N PRO A 579 -23.77 -9.45 -46.53
CA PRO A 579 -24.70 -10.53 -46.87
C PRO A 579 -26.00 -10.55 -46.05
N ILE A 580 -25.99 -9.98 -44.84
CA ILE A 580 -27.18 -9.86 -43.98
C ILE A 580 -28.22 -8.90 -44.56
N ASP A 581 -27.79 -7.92 -45.35
CA ASP A 581 -28.67 -6.91 -45.95
C ASP A 581 -29.66 -7.55 -46.92
N ARG A 582 -29.28 -8.67 -47.56
CA ARG A 582 -30.16 -9.44 -48.45
C ARG A 582 -31.39 -10.00 -47.72
N PHE A 583 -31.21 -10.46 -46.49
CA PHE A 583 -32.32 -10.93 -45.66
C PHE A 583 -33.23 -9.79 -45.23
N ILE A 584 -32.65 -8.65 -44.85
CA ILE A 584 -33.41 -7.45 -44.43
C ILE A 584 -34.21 -6.90 -45.61
N VAL A 585 -33.57 -6.72 -46.77
CA VAL A 585 -34.23 -6.23 -47.99
C VAL A 585 -35.32 -7.19 -48.45
N SER A 586 -35.09 -8.51 -48.42
CA SER A 586 -36.12 -9.50 -48.77
C SER A 586 -37.34 -9.37 -47.86
N ALA A 587 -37.14 -9.26 -46.55
CA ALA A 587 -38.22 -9.10 -45.57
C ALA A 587 -38.98 -7.77 -45.76
N LEU A 588 -38.29 -6.68 -46.09
CA LEU A 588 -38.91 -5.39 -46.38
C LEU A 588 -39.75 -5.44 -47.66
N LEU A 589 -39.24 -6.06 -48.72
CA LEU A 589 -39.98 -6.24 -49.98
C LEU A 589 -41.22 -7.12 -49.79
N GLU A 590 -41.11 -8.22 -49.04
CA GLU A 590 -42.26 -9.07 -48.68
C GLU A 590 -43.33 -8.31 -47.88
N ALA A 591 -42.92 -7.37 -47.03
CA ALA A 591 -43.81 -6.50 -46.26
C ALA A 591 -44.34 -5.29 -47.06
N GLY A 592 -43.96 -5.12 -48.32
CA GLY A 592 -44.37 -4.00 -49.17
C GLY A 592 -43.72 -2.67 -48.80
N HIS A 593 -42.56 -2.70 -48.14
CA HIS A 593 -41.77 -1.52 -47.79
C HIS A 593 -40.56 -1.38 -48.72
N GLU A 594 -40.33 -0.18 -49.23
CA GLU A 594 -39.10 0.15 -49.93
C GLU A 594 -38.01 0.52 -48.92
N PRO A 595 -36.83 -0.13 -48.95
CA PRO A 595 -35.70 0.24 -48.10
C PRO A 595 -35.24 1.66 -48.47
N THR A 596 -35.28 2.57 -47.51
CA THR A 596 -34.69 3.91 -47.68
C THR A 596 -33.17 3.83 -47.54
N PRO A 597 -32.39 4.60 -48.33
CA PRO A 597 -30.92 4.60 -48.27
C PRO A 597 -30.34 4.96 -46.90
#